data_AF-A0A5P6A9P3-F1
#
_entry.id   AF-A0A5P6A9P3-F1
#
_cell.length_a   1.000
_cell.length_b   1.000
_cell.length_c   1.000
_cell.angle_alpha   90.00
_cell.angle_beta   90.00
_cell.angle_gamma   90.00
#
_symmetry.space_group_name_H-M   'P 1'
#
loop_
_entity.id
_entity.type
_entity.pdbx_description
1 polymer ?
#
loop_
_entity_poly.entity_id
_entity_poly.type
_entity_poly.pdbx_seq_one_letter_code
_entity_poly.pdbx_strand_id
1 'polypeptide(L)'
;MVRSLSKLKYMVVIDPLVTETSTFWQNHGESNDVDPAAIQTEVFRLPSTCFAEEDGSIANSGRWLQWHWKGQMRRAKRVTTVKFWPGFTTVCARCIAVKAGKAPNRC
;
A
#
# COMPACT_ATOMS: atom_id res chain seq x y z
N MET A 1 -18.33 -5.95 -1.50
CA MET A 1 -16.95 -5.41 -1.39
C MET A 1 -16.12 -5.74 -2.62
N VAL A 2 -15.91 -7.03 -2.94
CA VAL A 2 -15.15 -7.52 -4.10
C VAL A 2 -15.54 -6.86 -5.43
N ARG A 3 -16.84 -6.81 -5.75
CA ARG A 3 -17.37 -6.18 -6.98
C ARG A 3 -16.98 -4.71 -7.17
N SER A 4 -16.76 -3.96 -6.08
CA SER A 4 -16.32 -2.57 -6.16
C SER A 4 -14.81 -2.48 -6.40
N LEU A 5 -14.02 -3.35 -5.77
CA LEU A 5 -12.57 -3.42 -5.95
C LEU A 5 -12.18 -3.88 -7.36
N SER A 6 -13.00 -4.75 -7.98
CA SER A 6 -12.81 -5.19 -9.37
C SER A 6 -12.99 -4.09 -10.43
N LYS A 7 -13.57 -2.93 -10.05
CA LYS A 7 -13.74 -1.79 -10.96
C LYS A 7 -12.58 -0.79 -10.90
N LEU A 8 -11.66 -0.95 -9.96
CA LEU A 8 -10.50 -0.08 -9.83
C LEU A 8 -9.51 -0.32 -10.97
N LYS A 9 -8.75 0.72 -11.35
CA LYS A 9 -7.64 0.58 -12.30
C LYS A 9 -6.37 0.08 -11.62
N TYR A 10 -6.09 0.63 -10.44
CA TYR A 10 -4.96 0.23 -9.62
C TYR A 10 -5.37 0.22 -8.15
N MET A 11 -4.73 -0.66 -7.37
CA MET A 11 -4.87 -0.74 -5.93
C MET A 11 -3.50 -0.95 -5.30
N VAL A 12 -3.17 -0.17 -4.29
CA VAL A 12 -1.92 -0.30 -3.54
C VAL A 12 -2.26 -0.79 -2.14
N VAL A 13 -1.68 -1.90 -1.73
CA VAL A 13 -1.83 -2.49 -0.39
C VAL A 13 -0.52 -2.42 0.34
N ILE A 14 -0.54 -1.82 1.54
CA ILE A 14 0.63 -1.65 2.40
C ILE A 14 0.31 -2.32 3.74
N ASP A 15 0.79 -3.55 3.92
CA ASP A 15 0.44 -4.36 5.08
C ASP A 15 1.60 -5.29 5.47
N PRO A 16 1.80 -5.60 6.77
CA PRO A 16 2.85 -6.52 7.18
C PRO A 16 2.51 -7.99 6.88
N LEU A 17 1.26 -8.31 6.54
CA LEU A 17 0.72 -9.65 6.30
C LEU A 17 0.00 -9.76 4.94
N VAL A 18 -0.43 -10.97 4.62
CA VAL A 18 -1.36 -11.21 3.49
C VAL A 18 -2.77 -11.01 4.03
N THR A 19 -3.57 -10.22 3.31
CA THR A 19 -4.94 -9.90 3.69
C THR A 19 -5.90 -10.25 2.56
N GLU A 20 -7.15 -10.54 2.91
CA GLU A 20 -8.23 -10.82 1.93
C GLU A 20 -8.39 -9.70 0.89
N THR A 21 -8.15 -8.45 1.32
CA THR A 21 -8.20 -7.30 0.40
C THR A 21 -7.03 -7.34 -0.59
N SER A 22 -5.87 -7.89 -0.23
CA SER A 22 -4.72 -8.01 -1.16
C SER A 22 -4.89 -9.12 -2.21
N THR A 23 -5.71 -10.12 -1.92
CA THR A 23 -5.95 -11.31 -2.76
C THR A 23 -7.38 -11.37 -3.30
N PHE A 24 -8.15 -10.27 -3.25
CA PHE A 24 -9.57 -10.25 -3.66
C PHE A 24 -9.82 -10.73 -5.10
N TRP A 25 -8.79 -10.67 -5.96
CA TRP A 25 -8.82 -11.10 -7.36
C TRP A 25 -8.55 -12.59 -7.56
N GLN A 26 -8.09 -13.31 -6.52
CA GLN A 26 -7.83 -14.75 -6.56
C GLN A 26 -9.08 -15.52 -6.16
N ASN A 27 -9.39 -16.59 -6.89
CA ASN A 27 -10.47 -17.49 -6.51
C ASN A 27 -10.06 -18.34 -5.30
N HIS A 28 -10.87 -18.34 -4.24
CA HIS A 28 -10.67 -19.17 -3.04
C HIS A 28 -11.88 -20.09 -2.78
N GLY A 29 -12.49 -20.62 -3.83
CA GLY A 29 -13.70 -21.44 -3.75
C GLY A 29 -14.88 -20.65 -3.20
N GLU A 30 -15.72 -21.27 -2.36
CA GLU A 30 -16.90 -20.62 -1.78
C GLU A 30 -16.57 -19.35 -0.96
N SER A 31 -15.34 -19.24 -0.45
CA SER A 31 -14.92 -18.08 0.36
C SER A 31 -14.63 -16.83 -0.50
N ASN A 32 -14.24 -17.02 -1.77
CA ASN A 32 -14.08 -15.93 -2.74
C ASN A 32 -14.26 -16.47 -4.15
N ASP A 33 -15.52 -16.65 -4.57
CA ASP A 33 -15.86 -17.15 -5.90
C ASP A 33 -15.81 -16.02 -6.93
N VAL A 34 -14.62 -15.82 -7.49
CA VAL A 34 -14.33 -14.79 -8.50
C VAL A 34 -13.64 -15.39 -9.71
N ASP A 35 -13.85 -14.79 -10.88
CA ASP A 35 -13.05 -15.08 -12.07
C ASP A 35 -11.87 -14.09 -12.15
N PRO A 36 -10.62 -14.53 -11.93
CA PRO A 36 -9.45 -13.65 -12.03
C PRO A 36 -9.28 -13.03 -13.42
N ALA A 37 -9.71 -13.71 -14.49
CA ALA A 37 -9.56 -13.21 -15.86
C ALA A 37 -10.49 -12.01 -16.15
N ALA A 38 -11.62 -11.92 -15.43
CA ALA A 38 -12.57 -10.81 -15.54
C ALA A 38 -12.12 -9.55 -14.77
N ILE A 39 -11.12 -9.65 -13.89
CA ILE A 39 -10.68 -8.56 -13.01
C ILE A 39 -9.45 -7.87 -13.60
N GLN A 40 -9.60 -6.61 -14.01
CA GLN A 40 -8.53 -5.82 -14.63
C GLN A 40 -7.78 -4.89 -13.65
N THR A 41 -8.03 -5.01 -12.35
CA THR A 41 -7.38 -4.17 -11.34
C THR A 41 -5.92 -4.55 -11.17
N GLU A 42 -4.99 -3.62 -11.40
CA GLU A 42 -3.57 -3.83 -11.07
C GLU A 42 -3.34 -3.70 -9.56
N VAL A 43 -2.81 -4.75 -8.92
CA VAL A 43 -2.61 -4.77 -7.45
C VAL A 43 -1.13 -4.73 -7.10
N PHE A 44 -0.70 -3.66 -6.42
CA PHE A 44 0.65 -3.50 -5.88
C PHE A 44 0.65 -3.85 -4.40
N ARG A 45 1.35 -4.93 -4.02
CA ARG A 45 1.49 -5.34 -2.61
C ARG A 45 2.88 -4.97 -2.09
N LEU A 46 2.92 -4.01 -1.18
CA LEU A 46 4.14 -3.50 -0.57
C LEU A 46 4.21 -3.96 0.88
N PRO A 47 5.19 -4.80 1.25
CA PRO A 47 5.28 -5.31 2.61
C PRO A 47 5.65 -4.17 3.56
N SER A 48 4.87 -3.95 4.62
CA SER A 48 5.19 -2.94 5.64
C SER A 48 5.75 -3.54 6.94
N THR A 49 6.29 -2.66 7.78
CA THR A 49 6.72 -2.98 9.15
C THR A 49 5.56 -3.26 10.08
N CYS A 50 5.79 -4.16 11.04
CA CYS A 50 4.90 -4.35 12.18
C CYS A 50 5.30 -3.44 13.36
N PHE A 51 4.43 -3.27 14.36
CA PHE A 51 4.67 -2.41 15.54
C PHE A 51 6.00 -2.71 16.27
N ALA A 52 6.43 -3.97 16.27
CA ALA A 52 7.68 -4.39 16.92
C ALA A 52 8.95 -4.04 16.12
N GLU A 53 8.83 -3.60 14.87
CA GLU A 53 9.95 -3.34 13.97
C GLU A 53 10.28 -1.84 13.84
N GLU A 54 9.54 -0.98 14.53
CA GLU A 54 9.65 0.48 14.51
C GLU A 54 9.53 1.09 15.91
N ASP A 55 10.13 2.26 16.07
CA ASP A 55 9.93 3.18 17.18
C ASP A 55 8.88 4.23 16.81
N GLY A 56 8.07 4.64 17.79
CA GLY A 56 7.00 5.61 17.56
C GLY A 56 6.07 5.78 18.74
N SER A 57 5.03 6.59 18.54
CA SER A 57 4.00 6.84 19.55
C SER A 57 2.61 6.42 19.06
N ILE A 58 1.82 5.83 19.94
CA ILE A 58 0.40 5.52 19.71
C ILE A 58 -0.48 6.29 20.69
N ALA A 59 -1.61 6.81 20.21
CA ALA A 59 -2.62 7.44 21.05
C ALA A 59 -3.73 6.43 21.34
N ASN A 60 -3.90 6.03 22.61
CA ASN A 60 -5.00 5.13 22.98
C ASN A 60 -6.34 5.88 23.12
N SER A 61 -7.42 5.15 23.41
CA SER A 61 -8.76 5.73 23.65
C SER A 61 -8.79 6.72 24.81
N GLY A 62 -7.90 6.58 25.79
CA GLY A 62 -7.67 7.55 26.87
C GLY A 62 -6.90 8.80 26.45
N ARG A 63 -6.53 8.91 25.17
CA ARG A 63 -5.68 9.97 24.59
C ARG A 63 -4.28 10.05 25.20
N TRP A 64 -3.76 8.93 25.72
CA TRP A 64 -2.39 8.84 26.19
C TRP A 64 -1.46 8.63 25.01
N LEU A 65 -0.47 9.50 24.88
CA LEU A 65 0.63 9.36 23.93
C LEU A 65 1.66 8.39 24.52
N GLN A 66 1.60 7.14 24.09
CA GLN A 66 2.50 6.08 24.58
C GLN A 66 3.60 5.84 23.56
N TRP A 67 4.85 6.00 24.01
CA TRP A 67 6.03 5.68 23.22
C TRP A 67 6.32 4.18 23.26
N HIS A 68 6.67 3.60 22.11
CA HIS A 68 7.18 2.24 22.02
C HIS A 68 8.53 2.22 21.30
N TRP A 69 9.36 1.26 21.69
CA TRP A 69 10.67 1.02 21.11
C TRP A 69 10.63 -0.17 20.15
N LYS A 70 11.53 -0.13 19.18
CA LYS A 70 11.75 -1.22 18.25
C LYS A 70 12.33 -2.45 18.98
N GLY A 71 11.69 -3.59 18.82
CA GLY A 71 12.12 -4.87 19.41
C GLY A 71 13.03 -5.70 18.51
N GLN A 72 12.87 -5.62 17.18
CA GLN A 72 13.71 -6.36 16.23
C GLN A 72 13.97 -5.58 14.95
N MET A 73 15.08 -5.88 14.27
CA MET A 73 15.33 -5.34 12.94
C MET A 73 14.31 -5.89 11.95
N ARG A 74 13.79 -5.00 11.12
CA ARG A 74 12.82 -5.31 10.09
C ARG A 74 13.31 -6.43 9.17
N ARG A 75 12.46 -7.43 8.91
CA ARG A 75 12.77 -8.49 7.94
C ARG A 75 12.99 -7.92 6.53
N ALA A 76 14.00 -8.42 5.83
CA ALA A 76 14.50 -7.85 4.57
C ALA A 76 13.38 -7.57 3.54
N LYS A 77 13.43 -6.38 2.91
CA LYS A 77 12.50 -5.80 1.92
C LYS A 77 11.16 -5.20 2.40
N ARG A 78 10.79 -5.25 3.69
CA ARG A 78 9.65 -4.44 4.18
C ARG A 78 9.95 -2.94 4.02
N VAL A 79 8.93 -2.10 3.93
CA VAL A 79 9.02 -0.63 3.83
C VAL A 79 8.38 -0.04 5.09
N THR A 80 9.02 0.97 5.67
CA THR A 80 8.46 1.71 6.80
C THR A 80 7.50 2.76 6.25
N THR A 81 6.37 3.02 6.92
CA THR A 81 5.44 4.08 6.49
C THR A 81 6.15 5.42 6.34
N VAL A 82 7.07 5.70 7.27
CA VAL A 82 7.92 6.91 7.29
C VAL A 82 8.84 7.03 6.06
N LYS A 83 9.23 5.93 5.41
CA LYS A 83 10.05 5.97 4.19
C LYS A 83 9.23 5.85 2.91
N PHE A 84 8.11 5.12 2.96
CA PHE A 84 7.28 4.90 1.78
C PHE A 84 6.73 6.22 1.25
N TRP A 85 6.09 7.01 2.13
CA TRP A 85 5.34 8.17 1.69
C TRP A 85 6.23 9.30 1.15
N PRO A 86 7.35 9.66 1.78
CA PRO A 86 8.30 10.60 1.19
C PRO A 86 8.91 10.11 -0.13
N GLY A 87 9.16 8.80 -0.26
CA GLY A 87 9.65 8.22 -1.51
C GLY A 87 8.62 8.32 -2.63
N PHE A 88 7.38 7.94 -2.34
CA PHE A 88 6.28 8.02 -3.29
C PHE A 88 6.00 9.46 -3.73
N THR A 89 5.95 10.41 -2.81
CA THR A 89 5.71 11.82 -3.14
C THR A 89 6.84 12.38 -4.00
N THR A 90 8.09 12.05 -3.69
CA THR A 90 9.26 12.47 -4.49
C THR A 90 9.20 11.90 -5.92
N VAL A 91 8.89 10.62 -6.07
CA VAL A 91 8.77 9.96 -7.39
C VAL A 91 7.59 10.55 -8.17
N CYS A 92 6.44 10.71 -7.53
CA CYS A 92 5.25 11.29 -8.16
C CYS A 92 5.52 12.72 -8.64
N ALA A 93 6.13 13.57 -7.80
CA ALA A 93 6.50 14.93 -8.15
C ALA A 93 7.46 14.99 -9.34
N ARG A 94 8.46 14.11 -9.40
CA ARG A 94 9.38 14.00 -10.55
C ARG A 94 8.65 13.57 -11.82
N CYS A 95 7.78 12.57 -11.74
CA CYS A 95 7.00 12.09 -12.89
C CYS A 95 6.04 13.17 -13.43
N ILE A 96 5.42 13.95 -12.54
CA ILE A 96 4.57 15.08 -12.91
C ILE A 96 5.40 16.19 -13.58
N ALA A 97 6.56 16.55 -13.01
CA ALA A 97 7.45 17.55 -13.60
C ALA A 97 7.93 17.15 -15.00
N VAL A 98 8.28 15.87 -15.21
CA VAL A 98 8.67 15.34 -16.53
C VAL A 98 7.50 15.40 -17.54
N LYS A 99 6.25 15.15 -17.10
CA LYS A 99 5.08 15.30 -17.96
C LYS A 99 4.77 16.77 -18.28
N ALA A 100 4.96 17.68 -17.34
CA ALA A 100 4.78 19.11 -17.55
C ALA A 100 5.78 19.69 -18.58
N GLY A 101 7.03 19.23 -18.57
CA GLY A 101 8.05 19.61 -19.56
C GLY A 101 7.94 18.93 -20.93
N LYS A 102 7.02 17.95 -21.09
CA LYS A 102 6.73 17.24 -22.35
C LYS A 102 5.36 17.61 -22.93
N ALA A 103 4.76 18.72 -22.53
CA ALA A 103 3.57 19.23 -23.21
C ALA A 103 3.93 19.48 -24.69
N PRO A 104 3.21 18.88 -25.66
CA PRO A 104 3.52 19.08 -27.06
C PRO A 104 3.31 20.56 -27.40
N ASN A 105 4.31 21.17 -28.03
CA ASN A 105 4.22 22.49 -28.64
C ASN A 105 2.95 22.53 -29.51
N ARG A 106 1.90 23.22 -29.04
CA ARG A 106 0.76 23.58 -29.88
C ARG A 106 1.21 24.71 -30.79
N CYS A 107 1.52 24.37 -32.03
CA CYS A 107 1.22 25.20 -33.20
C CYS A 107 -0.02 24.60 -33.86
#